data_AF-A0A371ILJ2-F1
#
_entry.id   AF-A0A371ILJ2-F1
#
_cell.length_a   1.000
_cell.length_b   1.000
_cell.length_c   1.000
_cell.angle_alpha   90.00
_cell.angle_beta   90.00
_cell.angle_gamma   90.00
#
_symmetry.space_group_name_H-M   'P 1'
#
loop_
_entity.id
_entity.type
_entity.pdbx_description
1 polymer ?
#
loop_
_entity_poly.entity_id
_entity_poly.type
_entity_poly.pdbx_seq_one_letter_code
_entity_poly.pdbx_strand_id
1 'polypeptide(L)'
;MLKKFIYYFPAISFFILMIWLSYIFGISSMENTAFIVEFLFILAGFLLSKKLIVGSFIGIIPAIGFILAGQNSKTGLETPIGIFVLIYFLLCIYLVHKSN
;
A
#
# COMPACT_ATOMS: atom_id res chain seq x y z
N MET A 1 8.69 -19.95 -4.77
CA MET A 1 8.43 -18.69 -5.50
C MET A 1 7.11 -18.03 -5.14
N LEU A 2 5.99 -18.77 -5.00
CA LEU A 2 4.64 -18.22 -4.78
C LEU A 2 4.47 -17.29 -3.55
N LYS A 3 5.16 -17.55 -2.44
CA LYS A 3 5.03 -16.75 -1.19
C LYS A 3 5.47 -15.28 -1.34
N LYS A 4 6.28 -14.94 -2.36
CA LYS A 4 6.77 -13.57 -2.55
C LYS A 4 5.74 -12.64 -3.16
N PHE A 5 4.77 -13.20 -3.91
CA PHE A 5 3.73 -12.41 -4.58
C PHE A 5 2.78 -11.75 -3.56
N ILE A 6 2.63 -12.36 -2.38
CA ILE A 6 1.78 -11.84 -1.31
C ILE A 6 2.22 -10.42 -0.91
N TYR A 7 3.53 -10.15 -0.85
CA TYR A 7 4.06 -8.84 -0.44
C TYR A 7 3.68 -7.69 -1.38
N TYR A 8 3.29 -7.99 -2.62
CA TYR A 8 2.82 -7.00 -3.60
C TYR A 8 1.31 -6.77 -3.55
N PHE A 9 0.58 -7.46 -2.68
CA PHE A 9 -0.88 -7.35 -2.58
C PHE A 9 -1.36 -5.88 -2.44
N PRO A 10 -0.77 -5.04 -1.55
CA PRO A 10 -1.18 -3.64 -1.46
C PRO A 10 -0.99 -2.87 -2.77
N ALA A 11 0.15 -3.04 -3.45
CA ALA A 11 0.44 -2.37 -4.73
C ALA A 11 -0.57 -2.79 -5.80
N ILE A 12 -0.77 -4.10 -5.99
CA ILE A 12 -1.69 -4.62 -7.01
C ILE A 12 -3.13 -4.14 -6.74
N SER A 13 -3.56 -4.18 -5.49
CA SER A 13 -4.90 -3.70 -5.11
C SER A 13 -5.07 -2.21 -5.38
N PHE A 14 -4.05 -1.39 -5.07
CA PHE A 14 -4.10 0.05 -5.28
C PHE A 14 -4.09 0.39 -6.76
N PHE A 15 -3.24 -0.25 -7.55
CA PHE A 15 -3.19 -0.10 -9.00
C PHE A 15 -4.53 -0.38 -9.69
N ILE A 16 -5.19 -1.50 -9.32
CA ILE A 16 -6.51 -1.86 -9.88
C ILE A 16 -7.56 -0.81 -9.50
N LEU A 17 -7.59 -0.37 -8.24
CA LEU A 17 -8.51 0.67 -7.78
C LEU A 17 -8.30 1.99 -8.54
N MET A 18 -7.05 2.38 -8.76
CA MET A 18 -6.69 3.59 -9.48
C MET A 18 -7.16 3.54 -10.94
N ILE A 19 -6.95 2.42 -11.65
CA ILE A 19 -7.45 2.24 -13.02
C ILE A 19 -8.99 2.32 -13.04
N TRP A 20 -9.66 1.65 -12.11
CA TRP A 20 -11.11 1.60 -12.07
C TRP A 20 -11.71 2.99 -11.80
N LEU A 21 -11.14 3.75 -10.86
CA LEU A 21 -11.53 5.13 -10.58
C LEU A 21 -11.29 6.06 -11.77
N SER A 22 -10.13 5.95 -12.44
CA SER A 22 -9.85 6.72 -13.66
C SER A 22 -10.87 6.46 -14.76
N TYR A 23 -11.30 5.20 -14.95
CA TYR A 23 -12.30 4.84 -15.94
C TYR A 23 -13.70 5.41 -15.62
N ILE A 24 -14.13 5.34 -14.35
CA ILE A 24 -15.46 5.81 -13.93
C ILE A 24 -15.56 7.33 -13.92
N PHE A 25 -14.57 8.01 -13.37
CA PHE A 25 -14.62 9.46 -13.17
C PHE A 25 -14.02 10.25 -14.34
N GLY A 26 -13.51 9.58 -15.38
CA GLY A 26 -12.88 10.23 -16.53
C GLY A 26 -11.63 11.03 -16.17
N ILE A 27 -10.99 10.70 -15.04
CA ILE A 27 -9.81 11.40 -14.54
C ILE A 27 -8.63 11.00 -15.43
N SER A 28 -8.22 11.91 -16.31
CA SER A 28 -7.16 11.71 -17.29
C SER A 28 -5.75 11.86 -16.71
N SER A 29 -5.60 12.57 -15.58
CA SER A 29 -4.35 12.63 -14.83
C SER A 29 -4.51 12.08 -13.42
N MET A 30 -3.80 10.99 -13.14
CA MET A 30 -3.57 10.59 -11.76
C MET A 30 -2.75 11.68 -11.09
N GLU A 31 -3.19 12.12 -9.91
CA GLU A 31 -2.42 13.08 -9.12
C GLU A 31 -1.03 12.51 -8.80
N ASN A 32 0.00 13.36 -8.83
CA ASN A 32 1.38 12.98 -8.54
C ASN A 32 1.52 12.23 -7.21
N THR A 33 0.66 12.54 -6.24
CA THR A 33 0.58 11.89 -4.92
C THR A 33 0.27 10.40 -5.05
N ALA A 34 -0.69 10.01 -5.88
CA ALA A 34 -1.07 8.62 -6.04
C ALA A 34 0.02 7.78 -6.75
N PHE A 35 0.75 8.37 -7.69
CA PHE A 35 1.93 7.73 -8.28
C PHE A 35 3.03 7.45 -7.25
N ILE A 36 3.29 8.40 -6.34
CA ILE A 36 4.27 8.21 -5.27
C ILE A 36 3.83 7.09 -4.33
N VAL A 37 2.54 7.02 -3.99
CA VAL A 37 1.98 5.96 -3.14
C VAL A 37 2.12 4.59 -3.79
N GLU A 38 1.75 4.47 -5.08
CA GLU A 38 1.91 3.21 -5.84
C GLU A 38 3.38 2.78 -5.88
N PHE A 39 4.29 3.71 -6.18
CA PHE A 39 5.73 3.44 -6.19
C PHE A 39 6.24 2.96 -4.82
N LEU A 40 5.80 3.57 -3.72
CA LEU A 40 6.14 3.15 -2.36
C LEU A 40 5.65 1.73 -2.08
N PHE A 41 4.44 1.36 -2.50
CA PHE A 41 3.95 -0.01 -2.32
C PHE A 41 4.72 -1.04 -3.16
N ILE A 42 5.05 -0.70 -4.41
CA ILE A 42 5.89 -1.57 -5.26
C ILE A 42 7.26 -1.78 -4.62
N LEU A 43 7.89 -0.69 -4.15
CA LEU A 43 9.19 -0.73 -3.50
C LEU A 43 9.16 -1.54 -2.19
N ALA A 44 8.11 -1.36 -1.39
CA ALA A 44 7.86 -2.12 -0.17
C ALA A 44 7.77 -3.63 -0.47
N GLY A 45 6.93 -4.01 -1.44
CA GLY A 45 6.77 -5.41 -1.88
C GLY A 45 8.08 -6.02 -2.39
N PHE A 46 8.87 -5.25 -3.16
CA PHE A 46 10.16 -5.69 -3.66
C PHE A 46 11.18 -5.96 -2.55
N LEU A 47 11.31 -5.05 -1.58
CA LEU A 47 12.22 -5.23 -0.44
C LEU A 47 11.78 -6.41 0.44
N LEU A 48 10.48 -6.54 0.70
CA LEU A 48 9.91 -7.68 1.44
C LEU A 48 10.15 -9.01 0.72
N SER A 49 10.10 -9.04 -0.61
CA SER A 49 10.41 -10.24 -1.41
C SER A 49 11.86 -10.73 -1.25
N LYS A 50 12.75 -9.82 -0.82
CA LYS A 50 14.15 -10.07 -0.46
C LYS A 50 14.35 -10.31 1.04
N LYS A 51 13.27 -10.46 1.81
CA LYS A 51 13.26 -10.60 3.28
C LYS A 51 13.88 -9.41 4.01
N LEU A 52 13.80 -8.20 3.44
CA LEU A 52 14.27 -6.99 4.10
C LEU A 52 13.11 -6.34 4.87
N ILE A 53 13.22 -6.27 6.19
CA ILE A 53 12.20 -5.68 7.08
C ILE A 53 11.94 -4.21 6.73
N VAL A 54 12.95 -3.51 6.21
CA VAL A 54 12.84 -2.12 5.71
C VAL A 54 11.67 -1.95 4.73
N GLY A 55 11.34 -2.98 3.94
CA GLY A 55 10.19 -2.94 3.03
C GLY A 55 8.86 -2.70 3.74
N SER A 56 8.64 -3.29 4.93
CA SER A 56 7.44 -3.02 5.72
C SER A 56 7.35 -1.58 6.19
N PHE A 57 8.47 -0.98 6.63
CA PHE A 57 8.48 0.41 7.07
C PHE A 57 8.13 1.36 5.92
N ILE A 58 8.63 1.09 4.71
CA ILE A 58 8.26 1.86 3.52
C ILE A 58 6.76 1.74 3.23
N GLY A 59 6.17 0.55 3.36
CA GLY A 59 4.74 0.33 3.15
C GLY A 59 3.83 0.95 4.21
N ILE A 60 4.32 1.15 5.44
CA ILE A 60 3.58 1.82 6.52
C ILE A 60 3.41 3.32 6.25
N ILE A 61 4.35 3.97 5.57
CA ILE A 61 4.29 5.41 5.26
C ILE A 61 2.98 5.79 4.53
N PRO A 62 2.65 5.20 3.36
CA PRO A 62 1.37 5.48 2.69
C PRO A 62 0.16 5.02 3.51
N ALA A 63 0.28 3.98 4.34
CA ALA A 63 -0.81 3.54 5.22
C ALA A 63 -1.19 4.61 6.24
N ILE A 64 -0.20 5.24 6.90
CA ILE A 64 -0.41 6.39 7.79
C ILE A 64 -0.97 7.57 7.01
N GLY A 65 -0.46 7.81 5.79
CA GLY A 65 -0.99 8.84 4.90
C GLY A 65 -2.49 8.70 4.67
N PHE A 66 -2.98 7.49 4.39
CA PHE A 66 -4.42 7.22 4.24
C PHE A 66 -5.21 7.45 5.54
N ILE A 67 -4.66 7.07 6.69
CA ILE A 67 -5.29 7.30 7.99
C ILE A 67 -5.52 8.80 8.22
N LEU A 68 -4.48 9.61 8.00
CA LEU A 68 -4.52 11.06 8.19
C LEU A 68 -5.41 11.75 7.14
N ALA A 69 -5.38 11.28 5.89
CA ALA A 69 -6.24 11.80 4.83
C ALA A 69 -7.73 11.55 5.15
N GLY A 70 -8.07 10.37 5.65
CA GLY A 70 -9.45 10.02 5.97
C GLY A 70 -10.05 10.83 7.13
N GLN A 71 -9.23 11.28 8.08
CA GLN A 71 -9.69 12.17 9.17
C GLN A 71 -10.22 13.52 8.66
N ASN A 72 -9.73 13.96 7.49
CA ASN A 72 -10.11 15.23 6.87
C ASN A 72 -11.01 15.04 5.64
N SER A 73 -11.33 13.79 5.28
CA SER A 73 -12.15 13.45 4.11
C SER A 73 -13.64 13.51 4.44
N LYS A 74 -14.46 13.84 3.44
CA LYS A 74 -15.93 13.87 3.57
C LYS A 74 -16.54 12.48 3.74
N THR A 75 -15.87 11.45 3.23
CA THR A 75 -16.35 10.05 3.27
C THR A 75 -15.75 9.28 4.43
N GLY A 76 -14.52 9.61 4.85
CA GLY A 76 -13.80 8.95 5.95
C GLY A 76 -13.41 7.49 5.66
N LEU A 77 -13.57 7.04 4.42
CA LEU A 77 -13.30 5.65 4.00
C LEU A 77 -11.81 5.34 3.90
N GLU A 78 -10.98 6.37 3.79
CA GLU A 78 -9.53 6.24 3.66
C GLU A 78 -8.90 5.78 4.98
N THR A 79 -9.50 6.13 6.12
CA THR A 79 -9.04 5.71 7.45
C THR A 79 -9.07 4.19 7.65
N PRO A 80 -10.20 3.48 7.46
CA PRO A 80 -10.22 2.03 7.60
C PRO A 80 -9.34 1.32 6.57
N ILE A 81 -9.22 1.84 5.34
CA ILE A 81 -8.28 1.33 4.34
C ILE A 81 -6.84 1.45 4.84
N GLY A 82 -6.46 2.62 5.33
CA GLY A 82 -5.13 2.86 5.90
C GLY A 82 -4.81 1.95 7.08
N ILE A 83 -5.77 1.73 7.99
CA ILE A 83 -5.62 0.79 9.11
C ILE A 83 -5.40 -0.64 8.61
N PHE A 84 -6.16 -1.08 7.62
CA PHE A 84 -6.01 -2.42 7.06
C PHE A 84 -4.62 -2.62 6.44
N VAL A 85 -4.16 -1.65 5.64
CA VAL A 85 -2.82 -1.68 5.04
C VAL A 85 -1.72 -1.62 6.10
N LEU A 86 -1.92 -0.85 7.18
CA LEU A 86 -0.97 -0.76 8.29
C LEU A 86 -0.82 -2.11 9.01
N ILE A 87 -1.94 -2.76 9.34
CA ILE A 87 -1.93 -4.10 9.95
C ILE A 87 -1.24 -5.10 9.01
N TYR A 88 -1.51 -5.02 7.71
CA TYR A 88 -0.88 -5.88 6.71
C TYR A 88 0.65 -5.78 6.73
N PHE A 89 1.21 -4.57 6.73
CA PHE A 89 2.67 -4.39 6.76
C PHE A 89 3.30 -4.75 8.12
N LEU A 90 2.58 -4.56 9.24
CA LEU A 90 3.00 -5.06 10.55
C LEU A 90 3.08 -6.59 10.57
N LEU A 91 2.12 -7.29 9.97
CA LEU A 91 2.16 -8.74 9.83
C LEU A 91 3.35 -9.19 8.96
N CYS A 92 3.66 -8.43 7.90
CA CYS A 92 4.84 -8.69 7.07
C CYS A 92 6.16 -8.58 7.87
N ILE A 93 6.26 -7.67 8.85
CA ILE A 93 7.43 -7.60 9.76
C ILE A 93 7.59 -8.92 10.51
N TYR A 94 6.52 -9.41 11.13
CA TYR A 94 6.53 -10.66 11.87
C TYR A 94 6.92 -11.86 10.97
N LEU A 95 6.35 -11.93 9.76
CA LEU A 95 6.64 -13.01 8.81
C LEU A 95 8.10 -13.01 8.35
N VAL A 96 8.66 -11.83 8.06
CA VAL A 96 10.07 -11.71 7.66
C VAL A 96 10.98 -12.05 8.83
N HIS A 97 10.68 -11.55 10.04
CA HIS A 97 11.48 -11.83 11.24
C HIS A 97 11.51 -13.32 11.58
N LYS A 98 10.37 -14.01 11.50
CA LYS A 98 10.28 -15.46 11.71
C LYS A 98 10.97 -16.29 10.62
N SER A 99 11.11 -15.75 9.42
CA SER A 99 11.68 -16.46 8.26
C SER A 99 13.21 -16.29 8.14
N ASN A 100 13.82 -15.50 9.02
CA ASN A 100 15.25 -15.25 9.11
C ASN A 100 15.83 -16.02 10.30
#